data_AF-A0AAU7BHW2-F1
#
_entry.id   AF-A0AAU7BHW2-F1
#
_cell.length_a   1.000
_cell.length_b   1.000
_cell.length_c   1.000
_cell.angle_alpha   90.00
_cell.angle_beta   90.00
_cell.angle_gamma   90.00
#
_symmetry.space_group_name_H-M   'P 1'
#
loop_
_entity.id
_entity.type
_entity.pdbx_description
1 polymer ?
#
loop_
_entity_poly.entity_id
_entity_poly.type
_entity_poly.pdbx_seq_one_letter_code
_entity_poly.pdbx_strand_id
1 'polypeptide(L)'
;MKDLTIGTSIIHFAETDTVPRDSSLAGFRWLRENKDGSPDRRFLSNYQVPEARYGEIKIKGGGLDEEFQISSAGYGRSFGKSLEALQHAVKWAHQNATLSKP
;
A
#
# COMPACT_ATOMS: atom_id res chain seq x y z
N MET A 1 -17.07 -20.27 2.83
CA MET A 1 -15.84 -19.73 2.20
C MET A 1 -15.68 -18.30 2.70
N LYS A 2 -14.52 -17.90 3.24
CA LYS A 2 -14.33 -16.49 3.64
C LYS A 2 -14.20 -15.64 2.39
N ASP A 3 -14.94 -14.53 2.33
CA ASP A 3 -14.82 -13.59 1.23
C ASP A 3 -13.41 -13.02 1.17
N LEU A 4 -12.84 -12.95 -0.03
CA LEU A 4 -11.63 -12.19 -0.29
C LEU A 4 -11.96 -10.70 -0.12
N THR A 5 -11.10 -9.96 0.56
CA THR A 5 -11.14 -8.50 0.66
C THR A 5 -9.86 -7.94 0.06
N ILE A 6 -10.01 -6.84 -0.66
CA ILE A 6 -8.92 -6.10 -1.29
C ILE A 6 -9.02 -4.67 -0.75
N GLY A 7 -7.94 -4.17 -0.18
CA GLY A 7 -7.84 -2.80 0.29
C GLY A 7 -6.67 -2.10 -0.38
N THR A 8 -6.91 -0.88 -0.86
CA THR A 8 -5.90 -0.05 -1.51
C THR A 8 -5.66 1.23 -0.72
N SER A 9 -4.40 1.55 -0.44
CA SER A 9 -4.04 2.78 0.28
C SER A 9 -2.73 3.39 -0.27
N ILE A 10 -2.36 4.56 0.24
CA ILE A 10 -1.02 5.12 0.05
C ILE A 10 -0.38 5.18 1.43
N ILE A 11 0.83 4.64 1.52
CA ILE A 11 1.63 4.65 2.74
C ILE A 11 2.91 5.45 2.51
N HIS A 12 3.49 5.90 3.62
CA HIS A 12 4.76 6.59 3.66
C HIS A 12 5.78 5.67 4.32
N PHE A 13 6.91 5.45 3.65
CA PHE A 13 7.97 4.58 4.13
C PHE A 13 9.28 5.35 4.23
N ALA A 14 9.95 5.25 5.37
CA ALA A 14 11.24 5.87 5.61
C ALA A 14 12.35 4.99 5.02
N GLU A 15 12.85 5.36 3.84
CA GLU A 15 13.88 4.59 3.16
C GLU A 15 15.26 4.88 3.77
N THR A 16 15.88 3.84 4.31
CA THR A 16 17.23 3.95 4.90
C THR A 16 18.35 3.61 3.92
N ASP A 17 17.99 2.91 2.84
CA ASP A 17 18.89 2.53 1.75
C ASP A 17 18.63 3.41 0.51
N THR A 18 18.33 2.79 -0.64
CA THR A 18 18.09 3.49 -1.90
C THR A 18 16.60 3.60 -2.18
N VAL A 19 16.12 4.83 -2.35
CA VAL A 19 14.76 5.08 -2.83
C VAL A 19 14.62 4.58 -4.28
N PRO A 20 13.58 3.80 -4.63
CA PRO A 20 13.32 3.44 -6.02
C PRO A 20 13.17 4.68 -6.91
N ARG A 21 13.67 4.60 -8.14
CA ARG A 21 13.73 5.76 -9.05
C ARG A 21 12.36 6.31 -9.46
N ASP A 22 11.32 5.48 -9.40
CA ASP A 22 9.95 5.82 -9.77
C ASP A 22 9.07 6.20 -8.56
N SER A 23 9.64 6.21 -7.36
CA SER A 23 8.95 6.65 -6.14
C SER A 23 8.84 8.17 -6.07
N SER A 24 7.72 8.64 -5.54
CA SER A 24 7.54 10.05 -5.18
C SER A 24 7.82 10.25 -3.70
N LEU A 25 8.51 11.34 -3.33
CA LEU A 25 8.82 11.64 -1.93
C LEU A 25 7.70 12.47 -1.28
N ALA A 26 7.32 12.11 -0.06
CA ALA A 26 6.47 12.90 0.82
C ALA A 26 7.24 13.98 1.57
N GLY A 27 8.51 13.74 1.83
CA GLY A 27 9.39 14.66 2.52
C GLY A 27 10.61 13.91 3.06
N PHE A 28 11.14 14.44 4.16
CA PHE A 28 12.24 13.82 4.90
C PHE A 28 11.88 13.85 6.38
N ARG A 29 12.33 12.84 7.12
CA ARG A 29 12.17 12.75 8.58
C ARG A 29 13.46 12.29 9.24
N TRP A 30 13.61 12.54 10.53
CA TRP A 30 14.79 12.06 11.25
C TRP A 30 14.72 10.54 11.46
N LEU A 31 15.83 9.85 11.26
CA LEU A 31 15.94 8.41 11.51
C LEU A 31 15.51 8.04 12.95
N ARG A 32 15.80 8.92 13.91
CA ARG A 32 15.32 8.88 15.29
C ARG A 32 14.72 10.23 15.66
N GLU A 33 13.41 10.30 15.82
CA GLU A 33 12.70 11.54 16.15
C GLU A 33 12.11 11.50 17.57
N ASN A 34 12.04 12.68 18.20
CA ASN A 34 11.25 12.90 19.40
C ASN A 34 9.75 12.91 19.03
N LYS A 35 8.87 12.86 20.05
CA LYS A 35 7.41 12.94 19.83
C LYS A 35 6.95 14.19 19.09
N ASP A 36 7.75 15.26 19.09
CA ASP A 36 7.50 16.53 18.41
C ASP A 36 8.10 16.59 16.98
N GLY A 37 8.75 15.51 16.51
CA GLY A 37 9.40 15.43 15.19
C GLY A 37 10.81 16.02 15.13
N SER A 38 11.34 16.59 16.23
CA SER A 38 12.72 17.07 16.29
C SER A 38 13.72 15.89 16.36
N PRO A 39 14.99 16.07 15.93
CA PRO A 39 15.97 14.99 16.00
C PRO A 39 16.25 14.60 17.46
N ASP A 40 16.18 13.32 17.78
CA ASP A 40 16.72 12.82 19.05
C ASP A 40 18.25 12.87 19.00
N ARG A 41 18.82 13.85 19.71
CA ARG A 41 20.26 14.15 19.73
C ARG A 41 21.09 13.19 20.58
N ARG A 42 20.46 12.21 21.24
CA ARG A 42 21.19 11.15 21.97
C ARG A 42 21.81 10.13 21.02
N PHE A 43 21.35 10.08 19.78
CA PHE A 43 21.87 9.19 18.74
C PHE A 43 22.92 9.90 17.88
N LEU A 44 24.14 9.38 17.85
CA LEU A 44 25.29 9.99 17.17
C LEU A 44 25.16 10.02 15.63
N SER A 45 24.49 9.03 15.05
CA SER A 45 24.28 8.90 13.60
C SER A 45 22.81 9.10 13.21
N ASN A 46 22.21 10.16 13.74
CA ASN A 46 20.83 10.52 13.44
C ASN A 46 20.78 11.54 12.28
N TYR A 47 20.53 11.04 11.08
CA TYR A 47 20.39 11.84 9.86
C TYR A 47 18.93 11.81 9.36
N GLN A 48 18.61 12.70 8.44
CA GLN A 48 17.30 12.68 7.78
C GLN A 48 17.26 11.60 6.70
N VAL A 49 16.19 10.82 6.70
CA VAL A 49 15.89 9.81 5.69
C VAL A 49 14.71 10.27 4.82
N PRO A 50 14.74 9.99 3.51
CA PRO A 50 13.61 10.26 2.63
C PRO A 50 12.40 9.45 3.04
N GLU A 51 11.23 10.09 3.02
CA GLU A 51 9.95 9.44 3.22
C GLU A 51 9.29 9.23 1.85
N ALA A 52 9.40 8.02 1.30
CA ALA A 52 8.87 7.67 -0.01
C ALA A 52 7.39 7.25 0.09
N ARG A 53 6.59 7.65 -0.90
CA ARG A 53 5.20 7.20 -1.04
C ARG A 53 5.14 5.91 -1.81
N TYR A 54 4.50 4.92 -1.21
CA TYR A 54 4.21 3.63 -1.83
C TYR A 54 2.71 3.44 -1.97
N GLY A 55 2.30 2.79 -3.05
CA GLY A 55 0.95 2.26 -3.20
C GLY A 55 0.87 0.96 -2.42
N GLU A 56 -0.09 0.86 -1.52
CA GLU A 56 -0.30 -0.34 -0.71
C GLU A 56 -1.52 -1.11 -1.22
N ILE A 57 -1.37 -2.41 -1.38
CA ILE A 57 -2.48 -3.34 -1.66
C ILE A 57 -2.47 -4.44 -0.62
N LYS A 58 -3.58 -4.56 0.13
CA LYS A 58 -3.81 -5.60 1.13
C LYS A 58 -4.84 -6.58 0.62
N ILE A 59 -4.50 -7.86 0.61
CA ILE A 59 -5.39 -8.94 0.17
C ILE A 59 -5.55 -9.91 1.33
N LYS A 60 -6.79 -10.06 1.83
CA LYS A 60 -7.10 -10.97 2.94
C LYS A 60 -8.26 -11.89 2.59
N GLY A 61 -8.22 -13.12 3.08
CA GLY A 61 -9.30 -14.10 2.91
C GLY A 61 -8.86 -15.35 2.14
N GLY A 62 -9.65 -16.42 2.21
CA GLY A 62 -9.30 -17.69 1.56
C GLY A 62 -7.98 -18.35 2.03
N GLY A 63 -7.44 -17.94 3.18
CA GLY A 63 -6.12 -18.37 3.67
C GLY A 63 -4.98 -17.40 3.32
N LEU A 64 -5.26 -16.30 2.61
CA LEU A 64 -4.31 -15.24 2.30
C LEU A 64 -4.36 -14.12 3.35
N ASP A 65 -3.19 -13.58 3.67
CA ASP A 65 -3.00 -12.31 4.37
C ASP A 65 -1.72 -11.66 3.82
N GLU A 66 -1.86 -11.02 2.65
CA GLU A 66 -0.75 -10.49 1.86
C GLU A 66 -0.79 -8.97 1.80
N GLU A 67 0.37 -8.34 1.85
CA GLU A 67 0.56 -6.89 1.72
C GLU A 67 1.64 -6.60 0.68
N PHE A 68 1.29 -5.79 -0.31
CA PHE A 68 2.18 -5.37 -1.38
C PHE A 68 2.43 -3.87 -1.29
N GLN A 69 3.70 -3.48 -1.46
CA GLN A 69 4.14 -2.10 -1.52
C GLN A 69 4.72 -1.82 -2.90
N ILE A 70 4.13 -0.87 -3.61
CA ILE A 70 4.45 -0.55 -5.00
C ILE A 70 5.09 0.84 -5.03
N SER A 71 6.34 0.92 -5.51
CA SER A 71 7.18 2.12 -5.49
C SER A 71 6.52 3.31 -6.18
N SER A 72 5.89 3.08 -7.34
CA SER A 72 5.02 4.07 -7.96
C SER A 72 3.62 4.07 -7.34
N ALA A 73 3.42 4.93 -6.34
CA ALA A 73 2.15 5.02 -5.61
C ALA A 73 0.92 5.25 -6.49
N GLY A 74 1.05 6.03 -7.57
CA GLY A 74 -0.04 6.29 -8.51
C GLY A 74 -0.46 5.03 -9.28
N TYR A 75 0.50 4.25 -9.78
CA TYR A 75 0.23 2.99 -10.45
C TYR A 75 -0.28 1.92 -9.48
N GLY A 76 0.31 1.82 -8.29
CA GLY A 76 -0.17 0.90 -7.25
C GLY A 76 -1.62 1.15 -6.87
N ARG A 77 -1.99 2.42 -6.64
CA ARG A 77 -3.39 2.79 -6.37
C ARG A 77 -4.32 2.46 -7.53
N SER A 78 -3.91 2.74 -8.76
CA SER A 78 -4.71 2.49 -9.96
C SER A 78 -4.95 0.99 -10.14
N PHE A 79 -3.91 0.18 -9.96
CA PHE A 79 -3.98 -1.28 -10.03
C PHE A 79 -4.86 -1.87 -8.93
N GLY A 80 -4.70 -1.41 -7.67
CA GLY A 80 -5.56 -1.85 -6.55
C GLY A 80 -7.04 -1.57 -6.81
N LYS A 81 -7.38 -0.39 -7.35
CA LYS A 81 -8.76 -0.07 -7.76
C LYS A 81 -9.28 -1.00 -8.87
N SER A 82 -8.45 -1.36 -9.84
CA SER A 82 -8.82 -2.32 -10.88
C SER A 82 -9.08 -3.71 -10.30
N LEU A 83 -8.32 -4.14 -9.29
CA LEU A 83 -8.55 -5.40 -8.58
C LEU A 83 -9.85 -5.38 -7.76
N GLU A 84 -10.15 -4.28 -7.07
CA GLU A 84 -11.43 -4.09 -6.38
C GLU A 84 -12.60 -4.18 -7.37
N ALA A 85 -12.51 -3.49 -8.52
CA ALA A 85 -13.52 -3.57 -9.58
C ALA A 85 -13.71 -5.00 -10.12
N LEU A 86 -12.61 -5.73 -10.34
CA LEU A 86 -12.65 -7.13 -10.76
C LEU A 86 -13.35 -8.01 -9.71
N GLN A 87 -13.04 -7.82 -8.43
CA GLN A 87 -13.71 -8.54 -7.35
C GLN A 87 -15.22 -8.29 -7.37
N HIS A 88 -15.65 -7.04 -7.54
CA HIS A 88 -17.07 -6.70 -7.63
C HIS A 88 -17.74 -7.35 -8.85
N ALA A 89 -17.09 -7.33 -10.01
CA ALA A 89 -17.60 -7.96 -11.23
C ALA A 89 -17.76 -9.47 -11.08
N VAL A 90 -16.77 -10.15 -10.48
CA VAL A 90 -16.83 -11.60 -10.21
C VAL A 90 -17.93 -11.94 -9.21
N LYS A 91 -18.05 -11.17 -8.12
CA LYS A 91 -19.14 -11.35 -7.14
C LYS A 91 -20.51 -11.19 -7.80
N TRP A 92 -20.69 -10.14 -8.61
CA TRP A 92 -21.91 -9.90 -9.35
C TRP A 92 -22.22 -11.06 -10.32
N ALA A 93 -21.25 -11.50 -11.12
CA ALA A 93 -21.44 -12.57 -12.09
C ALA A 93 -21.84 -13.89 -11.40
N HIS A 94 -21.23 -14.20 -10.25
CA HIS A 94 -21.60 -15.37 -9.45
C HIS A 94 -23.04 -15.30 -8.94
N GLN A 95 -23.47 -14.14 -8.43
CA GLN A 95 -24.83 -13.92 -7.93
C GLN A 95 -25.89 -13.97 -9.04
N ASN A 96 -25.54 -13.57 -10.26
CA ASN A 96 -26.45 -13.48 -11.40
C ASN A 96 -26.31 -14.66 -12.39
N ALA A 97 -25.52 -15.69 -12.05
CA ALA A 97 -25.26 -16.83 -12.93
C ALA A 97 -26.53 -17.63 -13.30
N THR A 98 -27.58 -17.56 -12.48
CA THR A 98 -28.87 -18.24 -12.72
C THR A 98 -29.82 -17.46 -13.63
N LEU A 99 -29.57 -16.17 -13.92
CA LEU A 99 -30.42 -15.34 -14.77
C LEU A 99 -30.16 -15.53 -16.28
N SER A 100 -29.18 -16.35 -16.66
CA SER A 100 -28.82 -16.58 -18.08
C SER A 100 -29.24 -17.96 -18.63
N LYS A 101 -29.90 -18.80 -17.84
CA LYS A 101 -30.50 -20.03 -18.38
C LYS A 101 -31.88 -19.68 -18.98
N PRO A 102 -32.10 -19.96 -20.29
CA PRO A 102 -33.41 -19.80 -20.91
C PRO A 102 -34.45 -20.74 -20.31
#